data_AF-A0A536WVN3-F1
#
_entry.id   AF-A0A536WVN3-F1
#
_cell.length_a   1.000
_cell.length_b   1.000
_cell.length_c   1.000
_cell.angle_alpha   90.00
_cell.angle_beta   90.00
_cell.angle_gamma   90.00
#
_symmetry.space_group_name_H-M   'P 1'
#
loop_
_entity.id
_entity.type
_entity.pdbx_description
1 polymer ?
#
loop_
_entity_poly.entity_id
_entity_poly.type
_entity_poly.pdbx_seq_one_letter_code
_entity_poly.pdbx_strand_id
1 'polypeptide(L)'
;MKSATISEAKNHFSELIARVKRGESVLILERDRPVARLTPIEAARGDDEERLAVLERHGVLRRAALAPLKKLPPPIKLPKGVSLLDALLEDREDSRY
;
A
#
# COMPACT_ATOMS: atom_id res chain seq x y z
N MET A 1 -4.23 9.33 22.98
CA MET A 1 -4.11 10.60 22.23
C MET A 1 -3.02 11.41 22.89
N LYS A 2 -2.04 11.91 22.15
CA LYS A 2 -0.95 12.74 22.70
C LYS A 2 -1.28 14.22 22.46
N SER A 3 -0.96 15.09 23.42
CA SER A 3 -1.08 16.54 23.27
C SER A 3 0.30 17.17 23.04
N ALA A 4 0.36 18.20 22.23
CA ALA A 4 1.54 19.04 22.01
C ALA A 4 1.13 20.51 22.05
N THR A 5 1.95 21.38 22.62
CA THR A 5 1.72 22.83 22.57
C THR A 5 2.06 23.40 21.19
N ILE A 6 1.55 24.58 20.84
CA ILE A 6 1.92 25.28 19.60
C ILE A 6 3.44 25.43 19.45
N SER A 7 4.15 25.74 20.53
CA SER A 7 5.59 25.93 20.52
C SER A 7 6.34 24.63 20.21
N GLU A 8 5.93 23.52 20.84
CA GLU A 8 6.48 22.20 20.54
C GLU A 8 6.13 21.75 19.12
N ALA A 9 4.91 22.03 18.67
CA ALA A 9 4.46 21.70 17.33
C ALA A 9 5.29 22.43 16.26
N LYS A 10 5.67 23.68 16.50
CA LYS A 10 6.52 24.46 15.60
C LYS A 10 7.95 23.94 15.54
N ASN A 11 8.53 23.57 16.69
CA ASN A 11 9.93 23.16 16.78
C ASN A 11 10.17 21.69 16.37
N HIS A 12 9.18 20.82 16.58
CA HIS A 12 9.29 19.38 16.33
C HIS A 12 8.27 18.88 15.29
N PHE A 13 7.85 19.75 14.38
CA PHE A 13 6.78 19.45 13.43
C PHE A 13 7.05 18.19 12.61
N SER A 14 8.27 18.04 12.07
CA SER A 14 8.66 16.87 11.27
C SER A 14 8.54 15.56 12.05
N GLU A 15 8.88 15.55 13.34
CA GLU A 15 8.76 14.37 14.19
C GLU A 15 7.29 14.05 14.50
N LEU A 16 6.48 15.07 14.77
CA LEU A 16 5.04 14.91 14.96
C LEU A 16 4.36 14.36 13.71
N ILE A 17 4.74 14.83 12.52
CA ILE A 17 4.26 14.28 11.25
C ILE A 17 4.71 12.82 11.08
N ALA A 18 5.93 12.46 11.45
CA ALA A 18 6.38 11.06 11.40
C ALA A 18 5.55 10.15 12.33
N ARG A 19 5.16 10.64 13.51
CA ARG A 19 4.25 9.93 14.43
C ARG A 19 2.84 9.80 13.81
N VAL A 20 2.33 10.87 13.21
CA VAL A 20 1.03 10.88 12.54
C VAL A 20 0.98 9.91 11.37
N LYS A 21 2.06 9.83 10.57
CA LYS A 21 2.21 8.84 9.49
C LYS A 21 2.18 7.38 9.97
N ARG A 22 2.57 7.12 11.22
CA ARG A 22 2.47 5.78 11.86
C ARG A 22 1.06 5.48 12.41
N GLY A 23 0.10 6.37 12.22
CA GLY A 23 -1.27 6.21 12.68
C GLY A 23 -1.58 6.85 14.03
N GLU A 24 -0.64 7.59 14.62
CA GLU A 24 -0.90 8.29 15.89
C GLU A 24 -1.70 9.58 15.66
N SER A 25 -2.64 9.90 16.55
CA SER A 25 -3.33 11.20 16.55
C SER A 25 -2.75 12.12 17.63
N VAL A 26 -2.45 13.36 17.23
CA VAL A 26 -1.86 14.40 18.09
C VAL A 26 -2.80 15.60 18.19
N LEU A 27 -3.00 16.11 19.40
CA LEU A 27 -3.84 17.27 19.68
C LEU A 27 -2.95 18.48 19.95
N ILE A 28 -3.13 19.56 19.19
CA ILE A 28 -2.38 20.80 19.37
C ILE A 28 -3.14 21.72 20.33
N LEU A 29 -2.44 22.15 21.37
CA LEU A 29 -2.93 23.04 22.42
C LEU A 29 -2.29 24.43 22.30
N GLU A 30 -3.09 25.47 22.57
CA GLU A 30 -2.66 26.83 22.80
C GLU A 30 -3.09 27.26 24.21
N ARG A 31 -2.12 27.50 25.11
CA ARG A 31 -2.40 27.88 26.52
C ARG A 31 -3.48 26.98 27.16
N ASP A 32 -3.23 25.66 27.09
CA ASP A 32 -4.12 24.58 27.56
C ASP A 32 -5.48 24.46 26.86
N ARG A 33 -5.72 25.23 25.79
CA ARG A 33 -6.94 25.11 24.98
C ARG A 33 -6.66 24.31 23.70
N PRO A 34 -7.47 23.28 23.40
CA PRO A 34 -7.35 22.54 22.14
C PRO A 34 -7.73 23.41 20.95
N VAL A 35 -6.79 23.59 20.01
CA VAL A 35 -6.97 24.44 18.81
C VAL A 35 -6.92 23.66 17.50
N ALA A 36 -6.16 22.57 17.45
CA ALA A 36 -6.08 21.73 16.24
C ALA A 36 -5.84 20.26 16.58
N ARG A 37 -6.07 19.39 15.61
CA ARG A 37 -5.79 17.95 15.71
C ARG A 37 -5.09 17.51 14.43
N LEU A 38 -3.92 16.90 14.59
CA LEU A 38 -3.24 16.18 13.54
C LEU A 38 -3.69 14.73 13.63
N THR A 39 -4.43 14.28 12.64
CA THR A 39 -4.78 12.88 12.46
C THR A 39 -4.09 12.34 11.23
N PRO A 40 -3.74 11.05 11.20
CA PRO A 40 -3.45 10.40 9.92
C PRO A 40 -4.64 10.67 9.01
N ILE A 41 -4.36 11.06 7.78
CA ILE A 41 -5.36 10.91 6.75
C ILE A 41 -5.54 9.40 6.67
N GLU A 42 -6.75 8.91 6.98
CA GLU A 42 -7.12 7.57 6.57
C GLU A 42 -6.98 7.60 5.05
N ALA A 43 -5.84 7.13 4.54
CA ALA A 43 -5.78 6.61 3.20
C ALA A 43 -6.90 5.58 3.23
N ALA A 44 -8.04 5.92 2.62
CA ALA A 44 -9.18 5.04 2.50
C ALA A 44 -8.59 3.67 2.22
N ARG A 45 -8.74 2.71 3.15
CA ARG A 45 -8.02 1.43 3.14
C ARG A 45 -7.82 0.95 1.70
N GLY A 46 -6.60 1.12 1.16
CA GLY A 46 -6.33 0.82 -0.24
C GLY A 46 -6.81 1.88 -1.23
N ASP A 47 -6.07 2.99 -1.36
CA ASP A 47 -5.91 3.53 -2.71
C ASP A 47 -5.00 2.54 -3.45
N ASP A 48 -5.62 1.51 -4.03
CA ASP A 48 -4.93 0.51 -4.84
C ASP A 48 -4.09 1.20 -5.92
N GLU A 49 -4.48 2.41 -6.34
CA GLU A 49 -3.73 3.26 -7.24
C GLU A 49 -2.34 3.65 -6.69
N GLU A 50 -2.24 4.08 -5.43
CA GLU A 50 -0.97 4.45 -4.79
C GLU A 50 -0.09 3.21 -4.57
N ARG A 51 -0.68 2.08 -4.17
CA ARG A 51 0.04 0.80 -4.05
C ARG A 51 0.55 0.30 -5.40
N LEU A 52 -0.27 0.38 -6.44
CA LEU A 52 0.11 0.04 -7.81
C LEU A 52 1.22 0.97 -8.30
N ALA A 53 1.15 2.28 -8.02
CA ALA A 53 2.19 3.23 -8.38
C ALA A 53 3.54 2.91 -7.71
N VAL A 54 3.54 2.47 -6.44
CA VAL A 54 4.76 2.00 -5.75
C VAL A 54 5.34 0.77 -6.46
N LEU A 55 4.52 -0.24 -6.70
CA LEU A 55 4.96 -1.49 -7.36
C LEU A 55 5.46 -1.26 -8.79
N GLU A 56 4.86 -0.32 -9.52
CA GLU A 56 5.27 0.06 -10.88
C GLU A 56 6.62 0.80 -10.88
N ARG A 57 6.83 1.75 -9.94
CA ARG A 57 8.13 2.41 -9.76
C ARG A 57 9.26 1.45 -9.42
N HIS A 58 8.97 0.41 -8.65
CA HIS A 58 9.93 -0.65 -8.33
C HIS A 58 10.13 -1.66 -9.47
N GLY A 59 9.37 -1.54 -10.57
CA GLY A 59 9.45 -2.46 -11.71
C GLY A 59 8.90 -3.86 -11.42
N VAL A 60 8.21 -4.05 -10.30
CA VAL A 60 7.58 -5.33 -9.92
C VAL A 60 6.37 -5.61 -10.79
N LEU A 61 5.66 -4.55 -11.21
CA LEU A 61 4.52 -4.63 -12.10
C LEU A 61 4.71 -3.69 -13.29
N ARG A 62 3.99 -3.98 -14.38
CA ARG A 62 3.73 -3.04 -15.47
C ARG A 62 2.24 -3.03 -15.73
N ARG A 63 1.61 -1.85 -15.79
CA ARG A 63 0.19 -1.76 -16.11
C ARG A 63 -0.08 -2.31 -17.50
N ALA A 64 -1.15 -3.10 -17.62
CA ALA A 64 -1.57 -3.61 -18.91
C ALA A 64 -2.05 -2.45 -19.80
N ALA A 65 -1.51 -2.33 -21.00
CA ALA A 65 -1.95 -1.36 -22.01
C ALA A 65 -3.15 -1.86 -22.85
N LEU A 66 -3.57 -3.12 -22.66
CA LEU A 66 -4.49 -3.83 -23.55
C LEU A 66 -5.91 -3.95 -23.02
N ALA A 67 -6.83 -4.08 -23.99
CA ALA A 67 -8.29 -4.21 -23.90
C ALA A 67 -8.79 -5.16 -22.78
N PRO A 68 -10.03 -4.98 -22.28
CA PRO A 68 -10.55 -5.64 -21.08
C PRO A 68 -10.37 -7.16 -21.09
N LEU A 69 -10.15 -7.73 -19.89
CA LEU A 69 -10.01 -9.17 -19.59
C LEU A 69 -11.11 -10.06 -20.19
N LYS A 70 -12.21 -9.48 -20.69
CA LYS A 70 -13.31 -10.15 -21.40
C LYS A 70 -12.88 -10.96 -22.62
N LYS A 71 -11.67 -10.75 -23.18
CA LYS A 71 -11.13 -11.52 -24.32
C LYS A 71 -10.30 -12.73 -23.91
N LEU A 72 -10.03 -12.95 -22.62
CA LEU A 72 -9.28 -14.11 -22.17
C LEU A 72 -10.17 -15.36 -22.18
N PRO A 73 -9.63 -16.53 -22.58
CA PRO A 73 -10.33 -17.79 -22.39
C PRO A 73 -10.59 -18.02 -20.89
N PRO A 74 -11.66 -18.75 -20.53
CA PRO A 74 -11.93 -19.07 -19.14
C PRO A 74 -10.76 -19.87 -18.52
N PRO A 75 -10.52 -19.72 -17.20
CA PRO A 75 -9.47 -20.46 -16.53
C PRO A 75 -9.72 -21.98 -16.62
N ILE A 76 -8.64 -22.72 -16.88
CA ILE A 76 -8.67 -24.18 -16.97
C ILE A 76 -8.96 -24.76 -15.58
N LYS A 77 -9.91 -25.70 -15.50
CA LYS A 77 -10.19 -26.45 -14.26
C LYS A 77 -9.26 -27.65 -14.18
N LEU A 78 -8.49 -27.74 -13.10
CA LEU A 78 -7.58 -28.85 -12.87
C LEU A 78 -8.25 -30.00 -12.09
N PRO A 79 -7.89 -31.26 -12.36
CA PRO A 79 -8.26 -32.38 -11.53
C PRO A 79 -7.74 -32.20 -10.10
N LYS A 80 -8.43 -32.79 -9.11
CA LYS A 80 -7.97 -32.77 -7.72
C LYS A 80 -6.63 -33.49 -7.61
N GLY A 81 -5.68 -32.88 -6.89
CA GLY A 81 -4.34 -33.45 -6.65
C GLY A 81 -3.29 -33.11 -7.70
N VAL A 82 -3.64 -32.35 -8.75
CA VAL A 82 -2.68 -31.90 -9.76
C VAL A 82 -2.19 -30.48 -9.41
N SER A 83 -0.87 -30.32 -9.28
CA SER A 83 -0.22 -29.01 -9.15
C SER A 83 0.15 -28.48 -10.54
N LEU A 84 -0.51 -27.41 -10.98
CA LEU A 84 -0.13 -26.71 -12.22
C LEU A 84 1.24 -26.05 -12.11
N LEU A 85 1.61 -25.61 -10.90
CA LEU A 85 2.90 -24.99 -10.66
C LEU A 85 4.02 -25.98 -10.93
N ASP A 86 3.89 -27.22 -10.45
CA ASP A 86 4.93 -28.26 -10.60
C ASP A 86 5.12 -28.59 -12.09
N ALA A 87 4.02 -28.80 -12.81
CA ALA A 87 4.06 -29.04 -14.26
C ALA A 87 4.68 -27.86 -15.05
N LEU A 88 4.42 -26.62 -14.63
CA LEU A 88 5.01 -25.42 -15.27
C LEU A 88 6.50 -25.26 -14.95
N LEU A 89 6.92 -25.66 -13.76
CA LEU A 89 8.33 -25.65 -13.37
C LEU A 89 9.11 -26.72 -14.13
N GLU A 90 8.55 -27.92 -14.28
CA GLU A 90 9.11 -29.02 -15.07
C GLU A 90 9.31 -28.61 -16.54
N ASP A 91 8.29 -28.05 -17.19
CA ASP A 91 8.36 -27.55 -18.58
C ASP A 91 9.44 -26.44 -18.76
N ARG A 92 9.62 -25.59 -17.75
CA ARG A 92 10.65 -24.54 -17.75
C ARG A 92 12.06 -25.12 -17.64
N GLU A 93 12.24 -26.19 -16.88
CA GLU A 93 13.53 -26.86 -16.73
C GLU A 93 13.90 -27.60 -18.02
N ASP A 94 12.92 -28.27 -18.65
CA ASP A 94 13.12 -28.97 -19.92
C ASP A 94 13.42 -28.01 -21.10
N SER A 95 12.82 -26.82 -21.10
CA SER A 95 13.05 -25.80 -22.15
C SER A 95 14.42 -25.11 -22.09
N ARG A 96 15.27 -25.42 -21.10
CA ARG A 96 16.62 -24.86 -20.95
C ARG A 96 17.72 -25.70 -21.60
N TYR A 97 17.36 -26.79 -22.31
CA TYR A 97 18.30 -27.67 -22.99
C TYR A 97 18.12 -27.70 -24.50
#